data_AF-M7BCV0-F1
#
_entry.id   AF-M7BCV0-F1
#
_cell.length_a   1.000
_cell.length_b   1.000
_cell.length_c   1.000
_cell.angle_alpha   90.00
_cell.angle_beta   90.00
_cell.angle_gamma   90.00
#
_symmetry.space_group_name_H-M   'P 1'
#
loop_
_entity.id
_entity.type
_entity.pdbx_description
1 polymer ?
#
loop_
_entity_poly.entity_id
_entity_poly.type
_entity_poly.pdbx_seq_one_letter_code
_entity_poly.pdbx_strand_id
1 'polypeptide(L)' 'MKDRGHNRDPKQCHLKLKELRQAYQKTREANGRSGSEPQTCCFYDELHAI' A
#
# COMPACT_ATOMS: atom_id res chain seq x y z
N MET A 1 3.51 7.75 21.00
CA MET A 1 2.59 7.24 19.95
C MET A 1 1.22 7.12 20.57
N LYS A 2 0.18 7.78 20.02
CA LYS A 2 -1.19 7.59 20.53
C LYS A 2 -1.61 6.17 20.17
N ASP A 3 -1.89 5.35 21.19
CA ASP A 3 -2.54 4.06 20.99
C ASP A 3 -3.88 4.33 20.30
N ARG A 4 -3.98 4.01 19.02
CA ARG A 4 -5.15 4.37 18.19
C ARG A 4 -6.36 3.47 18.43
N GLY A 5 -6.37 2.71 19.53
CA GLY A 5 -7.52 1.90 19.95
C GLY A 5 -8.04 0.98 18.84
N HIS A 6 -7.14 0.43 18.03
CA HIS A 6 -7.53 -0.42 16.91
C HIS A 6 -7.74 -1.85 17.41
N ASN A 7 -8.98 -2.20 17.74
CA ASN A 7 -9.38 -3.59 17.98
C ASN A 7 -9.47 -4.34 16.64
N ARG A 8 -8.30 -4.63 16.05
CA ARG A 8 -8.19 -5.41 14.80
C ARG A 8 -7.51 -6.73 15.11
N ASP A 9 -8.10 -7.81 14.61
CA ASP A 9 -7.50 -9.13 14.72
C ASP A 9 -6.17 -9.17 13.92
N PRO A 10 -5.11 -9.86 14.41
CA PRO A 10 -3.84 -9.96 13.70
C PRO A 10 -3.96 -10.44 12.25
N LYS A 11 -4.92 -11.34 11.95
CA LYS A 11 -5.18 -11.82 10.59
C LYS A 11 -5.74 -10.70 9.70
N GLN A 12 -6.62 -9.86 10.22
CA GLN A 12 -7.14 -8.69 9.49
C GLN A 12 -6.02 -7.71 9.16
N CYS A 13 -5.12 -7.46 10.11
CA CYS A 13 -3.94 -6.62 9.89
C CYS A 13 -3.03 -7.23 8.80
N HIS A 14 -2.76 -8.53 8.86
CA HIS A 14 -1.95 -9.22 7.86
C HIS A 14 -2.57 -9.13 6.46
N LEU A 15 -3.88 -9.38 6.33
CA LEU A 15 -4.60 -9.26 5.07
C LEU A 15 -4.53 -7.83 4.53
N LYS A 16 -4.76 -6.83 5.38
CA LYS A 16 -4.71 -5.42 4.96
C LYS A 16 -3.32 -5.02 4.48
N LEU A 17 -2.27 -5.46 5.18
CA LEU A 17 -0.89 -5.21 4.76
C LEU A 17 -0.58 -5.87 3.41
N LYS A 18 -1.06 -7.10 3.19
CA LYS A 18 -0.87 -7.81 1.93
C LYS A 18 -1.56 -7.09 0.77
N GLU A 19 -2.80 -6.63 0.97
CA GLU A 19 -3.54 -5.82 -0.02
C GLU A 19 -2.80 -4.53 -0.36
N LEU A 20 -2.32 -3.80 0.65
CA LEU A 20 -1.60 -2.54 0.45
C LEU A 20 -0.30 -2.75 -0.33
N ARG A 21 0.49 -3.76 0.04
CA ARG A 21 1.72 -4.14 -0.70
C ARG A 21 1.41 -4.51 -2.15
N GLN A 22 0.32 -5.26 -2.38
CA GLN A 22 -0.07 -5.65 -3.72
C GLN A 22 -0.52 -4.45 -4.57
N ALA A 23 -1.28 -3.51 -4.00
CA ALA A 23 -1.68 -2.29 -4.69
C ALA A 23 -0.44 -1.47 -5.09
N TYR A 24 0.49 -1.26 -4.16
CA TYR A 24 1.74 -0.56 -4.42
C TYR A 24 2.57 -1.23 -5.53
N GLN A 25 2.74 -2.55 -5.47
CA GLN A 25 3.46 -3.32 -6.48
C GLN A 25 2.86 -3.10 -7.87
N LYS A 26 1.53 -3.22 -8.01
CA LYS A 26 0.81 -3.01 -9.27
C LYS A 26 1.01 -1.59 -9.80
N THR A 27 0.88 -0.59 -8.93
CA THR A 27 1.12 0.81 -9.29
C THR A 27 2.55 1.04 -9.78
N ARG A 28 3.55 0.47 -9.10
CA ARG A 28 4.96 0.58 -9.52
C ARG A 28 5.22 -0.08 -10.86
N GLU A 29 4.62 -1.26 -11.10
CA GLU A 29 4.72 -1.97 -12.37
C GLU A 29 4.03 -1.24 -13.52
N ALA A 30 2.88 -0.61 -13.27
CA ALA A 30 2.20 0.23 -14.26
C ALA A 30 3.04 1.46 -14.61
N ASN A 31 3.62 2.13 -13.62
CA ASN A 31 4.42 3.34 -13.81
C ASN A 31 5.79 3.07 -14.45
N GLY A 32 6.30 1.84 -14.37
CA GLY A 32 7.52 1.42 -15.06
C GLY A 32 7.36 1.22 -16.57
N ARG A 33 6.13 1.29 -17.10
CA ARG A 33 5.84 1.08 -18.53
C ARG A 33 5.80 2.42 -19.27
N SER A 34 6.71 2.60 -20.23
CA SER A 34 6.76 3.80 -21.07
C SER A 34 5.43 4.06 -21.78
N GLY A 35 4.96 5.31 -21.73
CA GLY A 35 3.71 5.75 -22.38
C GLY A 35 2.42 5.43 -21.61
N SER A 36 2.52 4.81 -20.43
CA SER A 36 1.37 4.64 -19.53
C SER A 36 1.12 5.91 -18.73
N GLU A 37 -0.16 6.23 -18.47
CA GLU A 37 -0.51 7.34 -17.58
C GLU A 37 -0.03 7.04 -16.15
N PRO A 38 0.59 8.02 -15.45
CA PRO A 38 1.04 7.81 -14.08
C PRO A 38 -0.12 7.41 -13.16
N GLN A 39 0.00 6.24 -12.53
CA GLN A 39 -0.91 5.79 -11.49
C GLN A 39 -0.40 6.17 -10.11
N THR A 40 -1.31 6.64 -9.25
CA THR A 40 -0.99 6.98 -7.86
C THR A 40 -1.74 6.04 -6.91
N CYS A 41 -1.01 5.41 -5.98
CA CYS A 41 -1.58 4.72 -4.84
C CYS A 41 -1.69 5.72 -3.68
N CYS A 42 -2.83 5.80 -2.98
CA CYS A 42 -3.01 6.76 -1.88
C CYS A 42 -2.00 6.58 -0.73
N PHE A 43 -1.39 5.39 -0.64
CA PHE A 43 -0.38 5.04 0.35
C PHE A 43 1.02 4.93 -0.25
N TYR A 44 1.25 5.46 -1.47
CA TYR A 44 2.50 5.23 -2.19
C TYR A 44 3.71 5.73 -1.39
N ASP A 45 3.69 6.97 -0.92
CA ASP A 45 4.80 7.56 -0.17
C ASP A 45 5.01 6.85 1.17
N GLU A 46 3.91 6.53 1.85
CA GLU A 46 3.93 5.80 3.13
C GLU A 46 4.51 4.38 2.97
N LEU A 47 4.22 3.70 1.85
CA LEU A 47 4.71 2.36 1.55
C LEU A 47 6.12 2.36 0.96
N HIS A 48 6.55 3.44 0.30
CA HIS A 48 7.90 3.61 -0.25
C HIS A 48 8.94 3.87 0.84
N ALA A 49 8.53 4.49 1.94
CA ALA A 49 9.40 4.81 3.07
C ALA A 49 9.66 3.64 4.05
N ILE A 50 9.04 2.46 3.84
CA ILE A 50 9.16 1.25 4.67
C ILE A 50 10.10 0.25 4.00
#